data_AF-A0A1I6LKV6-F1
#
_entry.id   AF-A0A1I6LKV6-F1
#
_cell.length_a   1.000
_cell.length_b   1.000
_cell.length_c   1.000
_cell.angle_alpha   90.00
_cell.angle_beta   90.00
_cell.angle_gamma   90.00
#
_symmetry.space_group_name_H-M   'P 1'
#
loop_
_entity.id
_entity.type
_entity.pdbx_description
1 polymer ?
#
loop_
_entity_poly.entity_id
_entity_poly.type
_entity_poly.pdbx_seq_one_letter_code
_entity_poly.pdbx_strand_id
1 'polypeptide(L)'
;MSTTAKRDDPALWEKVKKRVTDGDKGGHAGEWSARKAQLAVSEYKKAGGGYVGRKRADNSLHEWTEEEWGTKSGKESLETGERYLPKKAREALSDGDYARTTAKKRRDLKKGRQHSAQPKDVAEKAARARHGEPTKADLLAEARKRDIPGRSKMDKAALMKALGR
;
A
#
# COMPACT_ATOMS: atom_id res chain seq x y z
N MET A 1 -3.24 -21.21 -6.17
CA MET A 1 -4.62 -21.14 -5.64
C MET A 1 -4.89 -19.72 -5.16
N SER A 2 -6.00 -19.10 -5.56
CA SER A 2 -6.34 -17.70 -5.27
C SER A 2 -6.31 -17.40 -3.76
N THR A 3 -5.61 -16.32 -3.39
CA THR A 3 -5.24 -15.92 -2.01
C THR A 3 -6.36 -15.15 -1.28
N THR A 4 -7.54 -15.01 -1.87
CA THR A 4 -8.64 -14.18 -1.33
C THR A 4 -9.96 -14.95 -1.35
N ALA A 5 -10.80 -14.76 -0.32
CA ALA A 5 -12.16 -15.31 -0.30
C ALA A 5 -12.93 -14.82 -1.53
N LYS A 6 -13.59 -15.75 -2.24
CA LYS A 6 -14.32 -15.44 -3.47
C LYS A 6 -15.69 -14.89 -3.10
N ARG A 7 -16.19 -13.92 -3.86
CA ARG A 7 -17.57 -13.46 -3.75
C ARG A 7 -18.50 -14.54 -4.30
N ASP A 8 -19.58 -14.83 -3.61
CA ASP A 8 -20.60 -15.79 -4.07
C ASP A 8 -21.47 -15.24 -5.20
N ASP A 9 -21.71 -13.93 -5.22
CA ASP A 9 -22.43 -13.22 -6.29
C ASP A 9 -21.58 -12.09 -6.89
N PRO A 10 -20.80 -12.39 -7.95
CA PRO A 10 -20.04 -11.39 -8.68
C PRO A 10 -20.90 -10.31 -9.36
N ALA A 11 -22.12 -10.65 -9.79
CA ALA A 11 -22.99 -9.72 -10.50
C ALA A 11 -23.59 -8.67 -9.54
N LEU A 12 -24.01 -9.10 -8.35
CA LEU A 12 -24.40 -8.19 -7.28
C LEU A 12 -23.25 -7.28 -6.87
N TRP A 13 -22.03 -7.82 -6.77
CA TRP A 13 -20.85 -7.02 -6.46
C TRP A 13 -20.60 -5.91 -7.48
N GLU A 14 -20.64 -6.21 -8.78
CA GLU A 14 -20.41 -5.18 -9.81
C GLU A 14 -21.50 -4.09 -9.80
N LYS A 15 -22.76 -4.46 -9.54
CA LYS A 15 -23.86 -3.49 -9.36
C LYS A 15 -23.61 -2.56 -8.17
N VAL A 16 -23.25 -3.13 -7.01
CA VAL A 16 -22.95 -2.35 -5.79
C VAL A 16 -21.73 -1.47 -5.99
N LYS A 17 -20.66 -2.03 -6.58
CA LYS A 17 -19.42 -1.31 -6.89
C LYS A 17 -19.70 -0.12 -7.79
N LYS A 18 -20.48 -0.30 -8.86
CA LYS A 18 -20.86 0.80 -9.75
C LYS A 18 -21.63 1.89 -9.01
N ARG A 19 -22.69 1.52 -8.28
CA ARG A 19 -23.50 2.47 -7.50
C ARG A 19 -22.65 3.28 -6.50
N VAL A 20 -21.74 2.62 -5.79
CA VAL A 20 -20.85 3.28 -4.82
C VAL A 20 -19.80 4.14 -5.52
N THR A 21 -19.30 3.72 -6.69
CA THR A 21 -18.35 4.51 -7.48
C THR A 21 -19.01 5.78 -7.99
N ASP A 22 -20.24 5.70 -8.49
CA ASP A 22 -20.97 6.84 -9.05
C ASP A 22 -21.39 7.86 -7.97
N GLY A 23 -21.59 7.43 -6.72
CA GLY A 23 -21.94 8.30 -5.60
C GLY A 23 -20.79 9.17 -5.08
N ASP A 24 -21.12 10.22 -4.32
CA ASP A 24 -20.20 11.16 -3.65
C ASP A 24 -19.76 10.69 -2.24
N LYS A 25 -20.30 9.56 -1.77
CA LYS A 25 -19.95 8.99 -0.46
C LYS A 25 -18.62 8.25 -0.50
N GLY A 26 -17.71 8.67 0.37
CA GLY A 26 -16.39 8.03 0.51
C GLY A 26 -15.35 8.50 -0.52
N GLY A 27 -15.58 9.61 -1.21
CA GLY A 27 -14.65 10.19 -2.19
C GLY A 27 -15.42 10.86 -3.32
N HIS A 28 -14.72 11.47 -4.28
CA HIS A 28 -15.37 12.13 -5.41
C HIS A 28 -16.19 11.15 -6.25
N ALA A 29 -17.33 11.62 -6.76
CA ALA A 29 -18.19 10.85 -7.66
C ALA A 29 -17.41 10.39 -8.89
N GLY A 30 -17.63 9.14 -9.31
CA GLY A 30 -16.92 8.49 -10.41
C GLY A 30 -15.54 7.91 -10.05
N GLU A 31 -14.98 8.24 -8.88
CA GLU A 31 -13.67 7.69 -8.45
C GLU A 31 -13.82 6.46 -7.56
N TRP A 32 -12.87 5.52 -7.67
CA TRP A 32 -12.74 4.39 -6.76
C TRP A 32 -11.73 4.70 -5.66
N SER A 33 -12.17 4.71 -4.40
CA SER A 33 -11.34 4.99 -3.22
C SER A 33 -11.36 3.83 -2.23
N ALA A 34 -10.43 3.81 -1.27
CA ALA A 34 -10.45 2.84 -0.18
C ALA A 34 -11.73 2.93 0.67
N ARG A 35 -12.25 4.14 0.91
CA ARG A 35 -13.49 4.33 1.68
C ARG A 35 -14.72 3.85 0.90
N LYS A 36 -14.73 4.04 -0.43
CA LYS A 36 -15.73 3.45 -1.32
C LYS A 36 -15.62 1.93 -1.36
N ALA A 37 -14.42 1.36 -1.34
CA ALA A 37 -14.26 -0.09 -1.22
C ALA A 37 -14.85 -0.63 0.10
N GLN A 38 -14.61 0.05 1.23
CA GLN A 38 -15.23 -0.29 2.52
C GLN A 38 -16.76 -0.18 2.46
N LEU A 39 -17.28 0.91 1.89
CA LEU A 39 -18.71 1.12 1.71
C LEU A 39 -19.34 0.04 0.83
N ALA A 40 -18.72 -0.28 -0.32
CA ALA A 40 -19.18 -1.32 -1.22
C ALA A 40 -19.21 -2.70 -0.55
N VAL A 41 -18.24 -3.04 0.31
CA VAL A 41 -18.27 -4.28 1.10
C VAL A 41 -19.46 -4.30 2.06
N SER A 42 -19.75 -3.19 2.74
CA SER A 42 -20.91 -3.08 3.62
C SER A 42 -22.22 -3.22 2.85
N GLU A 43 -22.36 -2.50 1.75
CA GLU A 43 -23.55 -2.50 0.89
C GLU A 43 -23.77 -3.86 0.20
N TYR A 44 -22.70 -4.53 -0.23
CA TYR A 44 -22.76 -5.88 -0.79
C TYR A 44 -23.33 -6.88 0.21
N LYS A 45 -22.85 -6.85 1.45
CA LYS A 45 -23.37 -7.69 2.53
C LYS A 45 -24.83 -7.38 2.87
N LYS A 46 -25.20 -6.10 2.95
CA LYS A 46 -26.59 -5.68 3.17
C LYS A 46 -27.53 -6.16 2.07
N ALA A 47 -27.03 -6.23 0.83
CA ALA A 47 -27.79 -6.73 -0.31
C ALA A 47 -27.84 -8.27 -0.40
N GLY A 48 -27.31 -8.99 0.61
CA GLY A 48 -27.31 -10.45 0.68
C GLY A 48 -26.07 -11.12 0.13
N GLY A 49 -25.05 -10.36 -0.30
CA GLY A 49 -23.81 -10.89 -0.82
C GLY A 49 -22.88 -11.44 0.27
N GLY A 50 -22.31 -12.63 0.03
CA GLY A 50 -21.39 -13.33 0.92
C GLY A 50 -20.05 -13.66 0.28
N TYR A 51 -19.27 -14.47 1.00
CA TYR A 51 -17.93 -14.87 0.58
C TYR A 51 -17.72 -16.37 0.82
N VAL A 52 -17.16 -17.05 -0.18
CA VAL A 52 -16.80 -18.46 -0.15
C VAL A 52 -15.29 -18.59 0.06
N GLY A 53 -14.91 -19.42 1.02
CA GLY A 53 -13.52 -19.76 1.32
C GLY A 53 -13.00 -19.17 2.63
N ARG A 54 -11.93 -19.77 3.15
CA ARG A 54 -11.32 -19.36 4.43
C ARG A 54 -10.46 -18.11 4.24
N LYS A 55 -10.55 -17.17 5.18
CA LYS A 55 -9.52 -16.14 5.35
C LYS A 55 -8.28 -16.80 5.94
N ARG A 56 -7.13 -16.65 5.29
CA ARG A 56 -5.85 -17.09 5.87
C ARG A 56 -5.28 -16.01 6.78
N ALA A 57 -4.40 -16.41 7.69
CA ALA A 57 -3.75 -15.54 8.66
C ALA A 57 -2.65 -14.65 8.04
N ASP A 58 -2.08 -15.04 6.90
CA ASP A 58 -1.04 -14.33 6.13
C ASP A 58 -1.62 -13.23 5.22
N ASN A 59 -2.52 -12.41 5.77
CA ASN A 59 -3.23 -11.37 5.03
C ASN A 59 -2.45 -10.04 5.05
N SER A 60 -1.98 -9.57 3.88
CA SER A 60 -1.27 -8.29 3.75
C SER A 60 -2.08 -7.08 4.23
N LEU A 61 -3.42 -7.15 4.22
CA LEU A 61 -4.27 -6.09 4.77
C LEU A 61 -4.23 -6.09 6.31
N HIS A 62 -4.10 -7.27 6.94
CA HIS A 62 -3.93 -7.37 8.38
C HIS A 62 -2.60 -6.75 8.78
N GLU A 63 -1.49 -7.13 8.12
CA GLU A 63 -0.17 -6.51 8.33
C GLU A 63 -0.23 -4.99 8.17
N TRP A 64 -0.91 -4.48 7.14
CA TRP A 64 -1.09 -3.05 6.90
C TRP A 64 -1.89 -2.34 8.01
N THR A 65 -2.84 -3.05 8.64
CA THR A 65 -3.68 -2.51 9.73
C THR A 65 -2.91 -2.44 11.05
N GLU A 66 -2.00 -3.38 11.28
CA GLU A 66 -1.12 -3.41 12.46
C GLU A 66 0.03 -2.39 12.36
N GLU A 67 0.30 -1.82 11.18
CA GLU A 67 1.31 -0.77 11.03
C GLU A 67 0.92 0.49 11.82
N GLU A 68 1.87 1.06 12.57
CA GLU A 68 1.68 2.36 13.23
C GLU A 68 1.80 3.51 12.23
N TRP A 69 0.66 4.00 11.73
CA TRP A 69 0.59 5.12 10.78
C TRP A 69 0.52 6.48 11.46
N GLY A 70 1.15 7.50 10.86
CA GLY A 70 1.25 8.83 11.47
C GLY A 70 2.26 9.76 10.78
N THR A 71 2.45 10.93 11.38
CA THR A 71 3.45 11.94 11.00
C THR A 71 4.61 11.94 12.01
N LYS A 72 5.72 12.62 11.69
CA LYS A 72 6.87 12.75 12.60
C LYS A 72 6.52 13.59 13.84
N SER A 73 5.68 14.61 13.70
CA SER A 73 5.23 15.43 14.84
C SER A 73 4.05 14.86 15.62
N GLY A 74 3.41 13.80 15.13
CA GLY A 74 2.16 13.26 15.70
C GLY A 74 0.91 14.10 15.38
N LYS A 75 1.06 15.27 14.75
CA LYS A 75 -0.05 16.13 14.34
C LYS A 75 -0.70 15.64 13.04
N GLU A 76 -1.91 16.13 12.78
CA GLU A 76 -2.62 15.78 11.56
C GLU A 76 -1.86 16.18 10.31
N SER A 77 -1.85 15.25 9.36
CA SER A 77 -1.09 15.36 8.13
C SER A 77 -1.68 16.38 7.14
N LEU A 78 -2.99 16.66 7.27
CA LEU A 78 -3.69 17.69 6.50
C LEU A 78 -3.42 19.09 7.06
N GLU A 79 -3.35 19.25 8.38
CA GLU A 79 -3.03 20.53 9.02
C GLU A 79 -1.58 20.96 8.79
N THR A 80 -0.64 20.04 9.03
CA THR A 80 0.80 20.34 8.96
C THR A 80 1.40 20.19 7.57
N GLY A 81 0.69 19.49 6.67
CA GLY A 81 1.21 19.05 5.38
C GLY A 81 2.35 18.02 5.49
N GLU A 82 2.60 17.47 6.68
CA GLU A 82 3.61 16.43 6.90
C GLU A 82 3.29 15.14 6.15
N ARG A 83 4.29 14.32 5.88
CA ARG A 83 4.07 13.05 5.19
C ARG A 83 3.50 12.01 6.17
N TYR A 84 2.31 11.48 5.84
CA TYR A 84 1.70 10.36 6.55
C TYR A 84 2.32 9.05 6.07
N LEU A 85 3.06 8.38 6.94
CA LEU A 85 3.84 7.18 6.64
C LEU A 85 3.73 6.20 7.81
N PRO A 86 3.94 4.90 7.59
CA PRO A 86 4.08 3.97 8.70
C PRO A 86 5.39 4.21 9.43
N LYS A 87 5.42 3.87 10.72
CA LYS A 87 6.54 4.10 11.63
C LYS A 87 7.88 3.61 11.08
N LYS A 88 7.95 2.35 10.63
CA LYS A 88 9.18 1.77 10.04
C LYS A 88 9.73 2.61 8.87
N ALA A 89 8.85 3.14 8.02
CA ALA A 89 9.26 4.00 6.93
C ALA A 89 9.74 5.36 7.43
N ARG A 90 9.09 5.94 8.44
CA ARG A 90 9.51 7.23 9.04
C ARG A 90 10.90 7.12 9.67
N GLU A 91 11.15 6.06 10.41
CA GLU A 91 12.42 5.83 11.12
C GLU A 91 13.58 5.54 10.16
N ALA A 92 13.31 4.96 9.00
CA ALA A 92 14.34 4.71 7.98
C ALA A 92 14.71 5.94 7.14
N LEU A 93 13.93 7.03 7.21
CA LEU A 93 14.25 8.27 6.51
C LEU A 93 15.16 9.13 7.37
N SER A 94 16.18 9.71 6.75
CA SER A 94 16.92 10.81 7.38
C SER A 94 16.02 12.03 7.56
N ASP A 95 16.40 12.92 8.48
CA ASP A 95 15.68 14.17 8.69
C ASP A 95 15.60 15.03 7.42
N GLY A 96 16.66 15.02 6.60
CA GLY A 96 16.67 15.65 5.28
C GLY A 96 15.70 15.01 4.29
N ASP A 97 15.60 13.68 4.26
CA ASP A 97 14.65 12.96 3.40
C ASP A 97 13.20 13.25 3.81
N TYR A 98 12.90 13.21 5.11
CA TYR A 98 11.57 13.50 5.64
C TYR A 98 11.18 14.98 5.39
N ALA A 99 12.10 15.92 5.58
CA ALA A 99 11.87 17.33 5.30
C ALA A 99 11.61 17.58 3.81
N ARG A 100 12.40 16.99 2.91
CA ARG A 100 12.26 17.14 1.45
C ARG A 100 10.95 16.56 0.94
N THR A 101 10.56 15.37 1.42
CA THR A 101 9.29 14.74 1.05
C THR A 101 8.10 15.54 1.59
N THR A 102 8.17 16.03 2.82
CA THR A 102 7.14 16.91 3.41
C THR A 102 7.03 18.23 2.66
N ALA A 103 8.15 18.88 2.31
CA ALA A 103 8.14 20.12 1.53
C ALA A 103 7.50 19.92 0.15
N LYS A 104 7.76 18.78 -0.51
CA LYS A 104 7.05 18.42 -1.75
C LYS A 104 5.55 18.31 -1.53
N LYS A 105 5.11 17.61 -0.47
CA LYS A 105 3.70 17.49 -0.13
C LYS A 105 3.03 18.84 0.09
N ARG A 106 3.65 19.73 0.89
CA ARG A 106 3.15 21.09 1.14
C ARG A 106 2.99 21.89 -0.16
N ARG A 107 3.95 21.81 -1.07
CA ARG A 107 3.85 22.48 -2.39
C ARG A 107 2.70 21.92 -3.23
N ASP A 108 2.49 20.62 -3.23
CA ASP A 108 1.40 19.98 -3.97
C ASP A 108 0.02 20.32 -3.36
N LEU A 109 -0.09 20.34 -2.02
CA LEU A 109 -1.30 20.78 -1.31
C LEU A 109 -1.65 22.23 -1.61
N LYS A 110 -0.66 23.14 -1.61
CA LYS A 110 -0.86 24.56 -1.97
C LYS A 110 -1.39 24.73 -3.41
N LYS A 111 -1.11 23.76 -4.28
CA LYS A 111 -1.60 23.72 -5.67
C LYS A 111 -2.97 23.03 -5.80
N GLY A 112 -3.65 22.71 -4.70
CA GLY A 112 -4.93 22.01 -4.70
C GLY A 112 -4.86 20.56 -5.17
N ARG A 113 -3.67 19.94 -5.18
CA ARG A 113 -3.52 18.56 -5.63
C ARG A 113 -3.96 17.60 -4.53
N GLN A 114 -4.96 16.77 -4.83
CA GLN A 114 -5.42 15.67 -3.97
C GLN A 114 -4.30 14.66 -3.66
N HIS A 115 -3.39 14.44 -4.60
CA HIS A 115 -2.28 13.48 -4.48
C HIS A 115 -0.91 14.14 -4.69
N SER A 116 0.04 13.77 -3.83
CA SER A 116 1.44 14.20 -3.90
C SER A 116 2.37 12.99 -3.91
N ALA A 117 3.05 12.76 -5.04
CA ALA A 117 4.09 11.73 -5.13
C ALA A 117 5.26 12.03 -4.18
N GLN A 118 5.93 11.00 -3.69
CA GLN A 118 7.21 11.17 -3.00
C GLN A 118 8.34 11.39 -4.01
N PRO A 119 9.41 12.14 -3.67
CA PRO A 119 10.65 12.08 -4.44
C PRO A 119 11.09 10.61 -4.61
N LYS A 120 11.55 10.22 -5.80
CA LYS A 120 11.75 8.80 -6.16
C LYS A 120 12.69 8.07 -5.20
N ASP A 121 13.82 8.70 -4.89
CA ASP A 121 14.82 8.18 -3.96
C ASP A 121 14.29 8.01 -2.52
N VAL A 122 13.48 8.96 -2.05
CA VAL A 122 12.82 8.86 -0.74
C VAL A 122 11.75 7.75 -0.74
N ALA A 123 11.01 7.62 -1.85
CA ALA A 123 10.00 6.58 -2.02
C ALA A 123 10.63 5.18 -1.95
N GLU A 124 11.78 4.99 -2.60
CA GLU A 124 12.53 3.73 -2.59
C GLU A 124 13.02 3.36 -1.19
N LYS A 125 13.61 4.32 -0.45
CA LYS A 125 14.02 4.13 0.95
C LYS A 125 12.84 3.72 1.84
N ALA A 126 11.73 4.46 1.74
CA ALA A 126 10.52 4.18 2.51
C ALA A 126 9.93 2.80 2.15
N ALA A 127 9.93 2.42 0.87
CA ALA A 127 9.43 1.12 0.41
C ALA A 127 10.27 -0.04 0.97
N ARG A 128 11.61 0.06 0.90
CA ARG A 128 12.52 -0.95 1.46
C ARG A 128 12.27 -1.18 2.95
N ALA A 129 12.03 -0.10 3.71
CA ALA A 129 11.79 -0.18 5.15
C ALA A 129 10.45 -0.82 5.54
N ARG A 130 9.41 -0.67 4.70
CA ARG A 130 8.09 -1.27 4.94
C ARG A 130 8.08 -2.78 4.76
N HIS A 131 8.82 -3.27 3.77
CA HIS A 131 8.71 -4.68 3.39
C HIS A 131 9.49 -5.64 4.29
N GLY A 132 10.32 -5.13 5.23
CA GLY A 132 11.07 -5.90 6.25
C GLY A 132 12.16 -6.81 5.66
N GLU A 133 11.84 -7.50 4.57
CA GLU A 133 12.69 -8.29 3.71
C GLU A 133 12.89 -7.58 2.35
N PRO A 134 14.06 -7.75 1.71
CA PRO A 134 14.27 -7.24 0.37
C PRO A 134 13.24 -7.84 -0.60
N THR A 135 12.68 -7.02 -1.50
CA THR A 135 11.75 -7.51 -2.51
C THR A 135 12.45 -8.50 -3.44
N LYS A 136 11.70 -9.34 -4.17
CA LYS A 136 12.31 -10.20 -5.21
C LYS A 136 13.16 -9.39 -6.20
N ALA A 137 12.73 -8.18 -6.54
CA ALA A 137 13.48 -7.27 -7.41
C ALA A 137 14.79 -6.79 -6.77
N ASP A 138 14.78 -6.47 -5.47
CA ASP A 138 15.98 -6.11 -4.72
C ASP A 138 16.97 -7.26 -4.63
N LEU A 139 16.47 -8.46 -4.35
CA LEU A 139 17.28 -9.67 -4.31
C LEU A 139 17.83 -10.02 -5.70
N LEU A 140 17.06 -9.83 -6.77
CA LEU A 140 17.53 -10.01 -8.15
C LEU A 140 18.62 -9.00 -8.52
N ALA A 141 18.46 -7.74 -8.13
CA ALA A 141 19.45 -6.69 -8.36
C ALA A 141 20.75 -6.98 -7.61
N GLU A 142 20.66 -7.41 -6.35
CA GLU A 142 21.82 -7.81 -5.54
C GLU A 142 22.48 -9.09 -6.09
N ALA A 143 21.70 -10.11 -6.45
CA ALA A 143 22.19 -11.34 -7.07
C ALA A 143 22.85 -11.06 -8.43
N ARG A 144 22.42 -10.04 -9.17
CA ARG A 144 23.08 -9.58 -10.40
C ARG A 144 24.42 -8.92 -10.10
N LYS A 145 24.51 -8.10 -9.05
CA LYS A 145 25.79 -7.47 -8.63
C LYS A 145 26.82 -8.50 -8.16
N ARG A 146 26.36 -9.62 -7.61
CA ARG A 146 27.20 -10.73 -7.14
C ARG A 146 27.35 -11.87 -8.16
N ASP A 147 26.91 -11.65 -9.41
CA ASP A 147 26.96 -12.62 -10.51
C ASP A 147 26.44 -14.03 -10.17
N ILE A 148 25.38 -14.12 -9.35
CA ILE A 148 24.81 -15.41 -8.97
C ILE A 148 24.23 -16.10 -10.22
N PRO A 149 24.68 -17.33 -10.54
CA PRO A 149 24.19 -18.09 -11.68
C PRO A 149 22.74 -18.54 -11.45
N GLY A 150 21.94 -18.59 -12.51
CA GLY A 150 20.54 -19.02 -12.44
C GLY A 150 19.58 -18.05 -11.74
N ARG A 151 20.05 -16.87 -11.27
CA ARG A 151 19.27 -15.85 -10.55
C ARG A 151 17.92 -15.49 -11.20
N SER A 152 17.84 -15.46 -12.53
CA SER A 152 16.61 -15.11 -13.25
C SER A 152 15.48 -16.14 -13.10
N LYS A 153 15.81 -17.39 -12.76
CA LYS A 153 14.86 -18.48 -12.52
C LYS A 153 14.49 -18.65 -11.04
N MET A 154 15.20 -17.97 -10.13
CA MET A 154 14.99 -18.11 -8.69
C MET A 154 13.75 -17.31 -8.22
N ASP A 155 13.03 -17.87 -7.25
CA ASP A 155 12.00 -17.15 -6.49
C ASP A 155 12.63 -16.35 -5.32
N LYS A 156 11.80 -15.63 -4.56
CA LYS A 156 12.28 -14.76 -3.47
C LYS A 156 13.08 -15.57 -2.43
N ALA A 157 12.60 -16.76 -2.04
CA ALA A 157 13.24 -17.59 -1.04
C ALA A 157 14.60 -18.14 -1.53
N ALA A 158 14.64 -18.63 -2.78
CA ALA A 158 15.88 -19.10 -3.39
C ALA A 158 16.91 -17.97 -3.54
N LEU A 159 16.49 -16.75 -3.86
CA LEU A 159 17.39 -15.59 -3.92
C LEU A 159 17.90 -15.17 -2.55
N MET A 160 17.09 -15.19 -1.48
CA MET A 160 17.56 -14.91 -0.12
C MET A 160 18.63 -15.92 0.31
N LYS A 161 18.36 -17.22 0.09
CA LYS A 161 19.29 -18.30 0.38
C LYS A 161 20.60 -18.16 -0.40
N ALA A 162 20.52 -17.85 -1.69
CA ALA A 162 21.71 -17.64 -2.54
C ALA A 162 22.54 -16.42 -2.12
N LEU A 163 21.90 -15.43 -1.48
CA LEU A 163 22.55 -14.22 -0.98
C LEU A 163 23.04 -14.34 0.48
N GLY A 164 22.84 -15.50 1.13
CA GLY A 164 23.24 -15.74 2.52
C GLY A 164 22.40 -14.96 3.54
N ARG A 165 21.11 -14.77 3.25
CA ARG A 165 20.14 -14.10 4.13
C ARG A 165 19.07 -15.07 4.62
#